data_AF-A0A7L2TWG0-F1
#
_entry.id   AF-A0A7L2TWG0-F1
#
_cell.length_a   1.000
_cell.length_b   1.000
_cell.length_c   1.000
_cell.angle_alpha   90.00
_cell.angle_beta   90.00
_cell.angle_gamma   90.00
#
_symmetry.space_group_name_H-M   'P 1'
#
loop_
_entity.id
_entity.type
_entity.pdbx_description
1 polymer ?
#
loop_
_entity_poly.entity_id
_entity_poly.type
_entity_poly.pdbx_seq_one_letter_code
_entity_poly.pdbx_strand_id
1 'polypeptide(L)'
;IHTGRLADPSGVTSCGYENGELLCQSVRSWWSCMNYYLAIIPFLGAVEAGLFGQLPYEIAILPPEEQKDDFCYSVKDCWSRMPKLMDDWKAFFEVNKHKAVSSATFSSIKLDDALGLLWKAHTTSIAYTLPRFQDSLKYLSDPEANFGEDWADAVDFIAATHFCTDLPTTNNFQAFLPPRILAEEDVLPSISDFSLQQNKVLVSLRALHKANKLTGGLLLKLWKKAMSTEAGRKMGRKLIEILASS
;
A
#
# COMPACT_ATOMS: atom_id res chain seq x y z
N ILE A 1 -6.91 13.47 -3.54
CA ILE A 1 -7.35 13.98 -2.22
C ILE A 1 -6.10 14.18 -1.37
N HIS A 2 -5.84 15.39 -0.86
CA HIS A 2 -4.71 15.68 0.01
C HIS A 2 -5.21 15.60 1.47
N THR A 3 -4.84 14.55 2.21
CA THR A 3 -5.41 14.25 3.54
C THR A 3 -4.55 14.73 4.71
N GLY A 4 -3.34 15.23 4.44
CA GLY A 4 -2.35 15.58 5.46
C GLY A 4 -1.50 14.41 5.96
N ARG A 5 -1.81 13.17 5.55
CA ARG A 5 -1.15 11.96 6.06
C ARG A 5 0.37 11.90 5.84
N LEU A 6 0.93 12.62 4.87
CA LEU A 6 2.38 12.64 4.60
C LEU A 6 3.15 13.71 5.39
N ALA A 7 2.44 14.65 6.04
CA ALA A 7 3.03 15.72 6.84
C ALA A 7 3.59 15.19 8.18
N ASP A 8 4.38 16.01 8.89
CA ASP A 8 4.91 15.64 10.20
C ASP A 8 3.81 15.63 11.30
N PRO A 9 3.39 14.47 11.80
CA PRO A 9 2.35 14.40 12.82
C PRO A 9 2.84 14.83 14.22
N SER A 10 4.16 14.93 14.43
CA SER A 10 4.73 15.23 15.76
C SER A 10 4.73 16.71 16.13
N GLY A 11 4.47 17.60 15.17
CA GLY A 11 4.49 19.05 15.35
C GLY A 11 5.89 19.65 15.58
N VAL A 12 6.96 18.86 15.42
CA VAL A 12 8.34 19.31 15.61
C VAL A 12 8.86 20.06 14.37
N THR A 13 8.40 19.68 13.18
CA THR A 13 8.74 20.34 11.91
C THR A 13 7.48 20.82 11.20
N SER A 14 7.65 21.74 10.25
CA SER A 14 6.58 22.22 9.36
C SER A 14 6.48 21.41 8.04
N CYS A 15 7.16 20.26 7.95
CA CYS A 15 7.17 19.40 6.76
C CYS A 15 5.75 18.96 6.37
N GLY A 16 5.34 19.24 5.13
CA GLY A 16 4.03 18.89 4.59
C GLY A 16 2.89 19.85 4.99
N TYR A 17 3.20 20.95 5.69
CA TYR A 17 2.24 22.01 6.04
C TYR A 17 2.43 23.26 5.16
N GLU A 18 1.36 24.04 4.98
CA GLU A 18 1.36 25.25 4.15
C GLU A 18 2.34 26.34 4.63
N ASN A 19 2.60 26.40 5.94
CA ASN A 19 3.54 27.34 6.55
C ASN A 19 5.00 26.84 6.53
N GLY A 20 5.27 25.70 5.90
CA GLY A 20 6.59 25.11 5.74
C GLY A 20 6.84 24.65 4.31
N GLU A 21 7.43 23.47 4.16
CA GLU A 21 7.65 22.85 2.86
C GLU A 21 6.49 21.92 2.51
N LEU A 22 5.52 22.43 1.75
CA LEU A 22 4.29 21.72 1.42
C LEU A 22 4.51 20.35 0.74
N LEU A 23 5.57 20.22 -0.06
CA LEU A 23 5.92 18.97 -0.76
C LEU A 23 6.83 18.03 0.06
N CYS A 24 7.28 18.46 1.24
CA CYS A 24 8.07 17.63 2.13
C CYS A 24 7.21 16.47 2.65
N GLN A 25 7.79 15.27 2.66
CA GLN A 25 7.17 14.08 3.27
C GLN A 25 7.98 13.69 4.50
N SER A 26 7.30 13.61 5.65
CA SER A 26 7.98 13.45 6.94
C SER A 26 8.36 12.00 7.20
N VAL A 27 9.61 11.77 7.60
CA VAL A 27 10.07 10.47 8.13
C VAL A 27 9.41 10.07 9.46
N ARG A 28 8.65 10.98 10.09
CA ARG A 28 7.85 10.70 11.28
C ARG A 28 6.41 10.32 10.96
N SER A 29 5.99 10.52 9.71
CA SER A 29 4.70 10.05 9.24
C SER A 29 4.76 8.56 8.95
N TRP A 30 3.97 7.78 9.69
CA TRP A 30 3.77 6.36 9.40
C TRP A 30 3.35 6.14 7.93
N TRP A 31 2.42 6.96 7.42
CA TRP A 31 1.96 6.86 6.04
C TRP A 31 3.05 7.17 5.03
N SER A 32 3.90 8.18 5.26
CA SER A 32 5.03 8.48 4.38
C SER A 32 6.02 7.33 4.35
N CYS A 33 6.39 6.80 5.52
CA CYS A 33 7.31 5.68 5.65
C CYS A 33 6.80 4.42 4.93
N MET A 34 5.53 4.07 5.12
CA MET A 34 4.90 2.96 4.41
C MET A 34 4.89 3.18 2.89
N ASN A 35 4.55 4.41 2.45
CA ASN A 35 4.49 4.74 1.02
C ASN A 35 5.87 4.82 0.36
N TYR A 36 6.94 5.12 1.09
CA TYR A 36 8.31 5.02 0.56
C TYR A 36 8.55 3.62 -0.02
N TYR A 37 8.19 2.59 0.73
CA TYR A 37 8.38 1.20 0.30
C TYR A 37 7.45 0.79 -0.83
N LEU A 38 6.29 1.44 -0.95
CA LEU A 38 5.34 1.22 -2.04
C LEU A 38 5.60 2.07 -3.28
N ALA A 39 6.58 2.98 -3.25
CA ALA A 39 6.95 3.83 -4.38
C ALA A 39 8.40 3.58 -4.82
N ILE A 40 9.35 3.70 -3.91
CA ILE A 40 10.79 3.62 -4.20
C ILE A 40 11.23 2.19 -4.53
N ILE A 41 10.77 1.21 -3.76
CA ILE A 41 11.16 -0.19 -3.99
C ILE A 41 10.61 -0.71 -5.33
N PRO A 42 9.32 -0.50 -5.70
CA PRO A 42 8.86 -0.81 -7.04
C PRO A 42 9.65 -0.09 -8.13
N PHE A 43 9.98 1.20 -7.95
CA PHE A 43 10.78 1.93 -8.92
C PHE A 43 12.17 1.30 -9.13
N LEU A 44 12.88 0.97 -8.04
CA LEU A 44 14.17 0.28 -8.12
C LEU A 44 14.04 -1.15 -8.68
N GLY A 45 12.95 -1.85 -8.38
CA GLY A 45 12.62 -3.13 -9.00
C GLY A 45 12.41 -3.03 -10.52
N ALA A 46 11.80 -1.94 -11.01
CA ALA A 46 11.64 -1.67 -12.43
C ALA A 46 12.98 -1.34 -13.12
N VAL A 47 13.86 -0.60 -12.44
CA VAL A 47 15.24 -0.34 -12.90
C VAL A 47 15.99 -1.65 -13.07
N GLU A 48 15.94 -2.51 -12.05
CA GLU A 48 16.62 -3.81 -12.05
C GLU A 48 16.02 -4.80 -13.07
N ALA A 49 14.72 -4.75 -13.32
CA ALA A 49 14.08 -5.47 -14.43
C ALA A 49 14.49 -4.93 -15.82
N GLY A 50 15.21 -3.80 -15.85
CA GLY A 50 15.63 -3.09 -17.06
C GLY A 50 14.46 -2.55 -17.85
N LEU A 51 13.38 -2.11 -17.18
CA LEU A 51 12.21 -1.50 -17.82
C LEU A 51 12.59 -0.21 -18.56
N PHE A 52 13.55 0.54 -18.03
CA PHE A 52 14.01 1.82 -18.59
C PHE A 52 15.16 1.67 -19.61
N GLY A 53 15.55 0.43 -19.95
CA GLY A 53 16.68 0.17 -20.85
C GLY A 53 18.03 0.56 -20.21
N GLN A 54 19.01 0.89 -21.06
CA GLN A 54 20.30 1.42 -20.60
C GLN A 54 20.14 2.90 -20.25
N LEU A 55 20.30 3.22 -18.97
CA LEU A 55 20.30 4.60 -18.49
C LEU A 55 21.70 5.20 -18.63
N PRO A 56 21.84 6.44 -19.13
CA PRO A 56 23.14 7.11 -19.25
C PRO A 56 23.72 7.54 -17.91
N TYR A 57 22.93 7.51 -16.84
CA TYR A 57 23.31 7.94 -15.49
C TYR A 57 22.85 6.93 -14.44
N GLU A 58 23.58 6.84 -13.34
CA GLU A 58 23.15 6.10 -12.16
C GLU A 58 22.00 6.84 -11.46
N ILE A 59 21.02 6.09 -10.97
CA ILE A 59 19.92 6.67 -10.20
C ILE A 59 20.35 6.77 -8.74
N ALA A 60 20.27 7.98 -8.19
CA ALA A 60 20.51 8.26 -6.79
C ALA A 60 19.21 8.67 -6.10
N ILE A 61 18.84 7.95 -5.04
CA ILE A 61 17.78 8.37 -4.13
C ILE A 61 18.45 9.05 -2.93
N LEU A 62 18.04 10.27 -2.64
CA LEU A 62 18.65 11.04 -1.57
C LEU A 62 18.13 10.55 -0.20
N PRO A 63 19.01 10.32 0.78
CA PRO A 63 18.59 10.02 2.13
C PRO A 63 17.99 11.24 2.82
N PRO A 64 17.03 11.07 3.74
CA PRO A 64 16.61 12.11 4.66
C PRO A 64 17.72 12.41 5.68
N GLU A 65 17.62 13.58 6.33
CA GLU A 65 18.56 13.99 7.38
C GLU A 65 18.45 13.12 8.64
N GLU A 66 17.20 12.79 9.03
CA GLU A 66 16.87 11.92 10.16
C GLU A 66 16.46 10.52 9.66
N GLN A 67 16.64 9.48 10.48
CA GLN A 67 16.12 8.12 10.19
C GLN A 67 16.62 7.53 8.86
N LYS A 68 17.80 7.94 8.37
CA LYS A 68 18.39 7.44 7.10
C LYS A 68 18.57 5.92 7.06
N ASP A 69 18.84 5.30 8.21
CA ASP A 69 19.07 3.86 8.27
C ASP A 69 17.76 3.07 8.13
N ASP A 70 16.61 3.75 8.25
CA ASP A 70 15.29 3.16 8.11
C ASP A 70 14.90 2.87 6.66
N PHE A 71 15.63 3.41 5.68
CA PHE A 71 15.34 3.22 4.26
C PHE A 71 16.54 2.65 3.49
N CYS A 72 16.32 2.37 2.20
CA CYS A 72 17.36 1.97 1.27
C CYS A 72 17.27 2.78 -0.02
N TYR A 73 18.40 3.06 -0.67
CA TYR A 73 18.49 4.16 -1.65
C TYR A 73 19.01 3.78 -3.03
N SER A 74 19.44 2.54 -3.20
CA SER A 74 19.92 2.00 -4.47
C SER A 74 19.47 0.55 -4.63
N VAL A 75 19.51 0.03 -5.86
CA VAL A 75 19.22 -1.38 -6.13
C VAL A 75 20.09 -2.27 -5.24
N LYS A 76 21.40 -2.03 -5.20
CA LYS A 76 22.35 -2.82 -4.41
C LYS A 76 22.04 -2.80 -2.91
N ASP A 77 21.78 -1.61 -2.36
CA ASP A 77 21.46 -1.43 -0.95
C ASP A 77 20.13 -2.12 -0.58
N CYS A 78 19.07 -1.87 -1.35
CA CYS A 78 17.77 -2.51 -1.13
C CYS A 78 17.86 -4.04 -1.27
N TRP A 79 18.56 -4.56 -2.28
CA TRP A 79 18.70 -6.00 -2.45
C TRP A 79 19.46 -6.64 -1.29
N SER A 80 20.47 -5.96 -0.73
CA SER A 80 21.21 -6.46 0.44
C SER A 80 20.35 -6.55 1.71
N ARG A 81 19.38 -5.64 1.88
CA ARG A 81 18.53 -5.56 3.07
C ARG A 81 17.24 -6.37 2.96
N MET A 82 16.66 -6.44 1.77
CA MET A 82 15.32 -7.00 1.51
C MET A 82 15.25 -7.72 0.16
N PRO A 83 16.08 -8.77 -0.06
CA PRO A 83 16.22 -9.43 -1.37
C PRO A 83 14.89 -9.95 -1.90
N LYS A 84 14.09 -10.60 -1.03
CA LYS A 84 12.77 -11.11 -1.40
C LYS A 84 11.85 -10.02 -1.93
N LEU A 85 11.87 -8.83 -1.31
CA LEU A 85 10.99 -7.74 -1.73
C LEU A 85 11.40 -7.18 -3.08
N MET A 86 12.71 -7.01 -3.30
CA MET A 86 13.25 -6.63 -4.61
C MET A 86 12.90 -7.65 -5.68
N ASP A 87 13.02 -8.95 -5.39
CA ASP A 87 12.69 -10.03 -6.32
C ASP A 87 11.20 -10.05 -6.70
N ASP A 88 10.31 -9.84 -5.72
CA ASP A 88 8.87 -9.79 -5.98
C ASP A 88 8.49 -8.61 -6.90
N TRP A 89 9.08 -7.43 -6.69
CA TRP A 89 8.89 -6.29 -7.59
C TRP A 89 9.53 -6.49 -8.97
N LYS A 90 10.76 -7.02 -9.03
CA LYS A 90 11.45 -7.36 -10.28
C LYS A 90 10.61 -8.31 -11.13
N ALA A 91 10.08 -9.38 -10.52
CA ALA A 91 9.24 -10.36 -11.20
C ALA A 91 7.99 -9.74 -11.85
N PHE A 92 7.35 -8.79 -11.17
CA PHE A 92 6.22 -8.04 -11.74
C PHE A 92 6.62 -7.25 -13.00
N PHE A 93 7.78 -6.58 -12.99
CA PHE A 93 8.22 -5.76 -14.14
C PHE A 93 8.81 -6.58 -15.30
N GLU A 94 9.53 -7.67 -15.04
CA GLU A 94 10.09 -8.54 -16.10
C GLU A 94 8.99 -9.14 -16.98
N VAL A 95 7.92 -9.64 -16.34
CA VAL A 95 6.72 -10.16 -17.01
C VAL A 95 6.08 -9.12 -17.94
N ASN A 96 6.12 -7.85 -17.57
CA ASN A 96 5.55 -6.76 -18.37
C ASN A 96 6.52 -6.22 -19.43
N LYS A 97 7.83 -6.35 -19.24
CA LYS A 97 8.85 -5.97 -20.23
C LYS A 97 8.76 -6.80 -21.51
N HIS A 98 8.48 -8.10 -21.40
CA HIS A 98 8.28 -8.98 -22.56
C HIS A 98 7.12 -8.53 -23.48
N LYS A 99 6.16 -7.75 -22.97
CA LYS A 99 5.07 -7.16 -23.78
C LYS A 99 5.50 -5.92 -24.58
N ALA A 100 6.47 -5.16 -24.10
CA ALA A 100 6.91 -3.92 -24.75
C ALA A 100 7.88 -4.15 -25.93
N VAL A 101 8.55 -5.31 -25.99
CA VAL A 101 9.67 -5.57 -26.91
C VAL A 101 9.33 -6.52 -28.06
N SER A 102 8.35 -7.43 -27.94
CA SER A 102 8.04 -8.40 -29.00
C SER A 102 6.55 -8.47 -29.37
N SER A 103 6.19 -7.82 -30.48
CA SER A 103 4.85 -7.90 -31.11
C SER A 103 4.57 -9.26 -31.78
N ALA A 104 5.54 -10.17 -31.87
CA ALA A 104 5.48 -11.30 -32.81
C ALA A 104 5.23 -12.68 -32.19
N THR A 105 5.23 -12.84 -30.86
CA THR A 105 4.96 -14.15 -30.24
C THR A 105 4.37 -13.96 -28.84
N PHE A 106 3.09 -13.58 -28.78
CA PHE A 106 2.39 -13.32 -27.53
C PHE A 106 2.05 -14.64 -26.81
N SER A 107 2.77 -14.98 -25.74
CA SER A 107 2.08 -15.55 -24.57
C SER A 107 1.46 -14.36 -23.84
N SER A 108 0.15 -14.15 -24.01
CA SER A 108 -0.55 -13.12 -23.29
C SER A 108 -0.57 -13.51 -21.81
N ILE A 109 0.37 -12.97 -21.02
CA ILE A 109 0.20 -12.99 -19.56
C ILE A 109 -1.15 -12.35 -19.26
N LYS A 110 -2.04 -13.17 -18.67
CA LYS A 110 -3.39 -12.76 -18.34
C LYS A 110 -3.29 -11.61 -17.34
N LEU A 111 -4.16 -10.62 -17.46
CA LEU A 111 -4.23 -9.49 -16.53
C LEU A 111 -4.24 -9.99 -15.06
N ASP A 112 -4.94 -11.09 -14.79
CA ASP A 112 -5.02 -11.70 -13.46
C ASP A 112 -3.66 -12.20 -12.94
N ASP A 113 -2.77 -12.72 -13.79
CA ASP A 113 -1.42 -13.16 -13.38
C ASP A 113 -0.54 -11.94 -13.05
N ALA A 114 -0.62 -10.87 -13.85
CA ALA A 114 0.09 -9.62 -13.58
C ALA A 114 -0.39 -8.95 -12.28
N LEU A 115 -1.70 -8.96 -12.03
CA LEU A 115 -2.27 -8.49 -10.76
C LEU A 115 -1.80 -9.35 -9.58
N GLY A 116 -1.68 -10.67 -9.76
CA GLY A 116 -1.12 -11.56 -8.74
C GLY A 116 0.31 -11.19 -8.34
N LEU A 117 1.18 -10.92 -9.32
CA LEU A 117 2.55 -10.47 -9.07
C LEU A 117 2.60 -9.10 -8.39
N LEU A 118 1.80 -8.14 -8.87
CA LEU A 118 1.67 -6.80 -8.27
C LEU A 118 1.28 -6.90 -6.80
N TRP A 119 0.21 -7.64 -6.50
CA TRP A 119 -0.32 -7.78 -5.15
C TRP A 119 0.61 -8.55 -4.22
N LYS A 120 1.35 -9.54 -4.74
CA LYS A 120 2.39 -10.24 -3.97
C LYS A 120 3.51 -9.29 -3.55
N ALA A 121 4.01 -8.46 -4.47
CA ALA A 121 5.05 -7.48 -4.16
C ALA A 121 4.54 -6.38 -3.21
N HIS A 122 3.33 -5.89 -3.44
CA HIS A 122 2.67 -4.89 -2.61
C HIS A 122 2.48 -5.38 -1.15
N THR A 123 1.89 -6.56 -0.95
CA THR A 123 1.69 -7.13 0.39
C THR A 123 3.00 -7.53 1.08
N THR A 124 4.00 -7.99 0.32
CA THR A 124 5.35 -8.22 0.87
C THR A 124 5.98 -6.91 1.35
N SER A 125 5.73 -5.79 0.66
CA SER A 125 6.21 -4.46 1.08
C SER A 125 5.60 -4.10 2.44
N ILE A 126 4.27 -4.18 2.56
CA ILE A 126 3.54 -3.89 3.80
C ILE A 126 4.01 -4.79 4.95
N ALA A 127 4.14 -6.10 4.71
CA ALA A 127 4.57 -7.05 5.73
C ALA A 127 5.99 -6.78 6.25
N TYR A 128 6.88 -6.27 5.38
CA TYR A 128 8.23 -5.87 5.76
C TYR A 128 8.23 -4.57 6.59
N THR A 129 7.39 -3.60 6.21
CA THR A 129 7.42 -2.24 6.79
C THR A 129 6.61 -2.09 8.06
N LEU A 130 5.52 -2.84 8.23
CA LEU A 130 4.65 -2.77 9.40
C LEU A 130 5.42 -2.80 10.73
N PRO A 131 6.23 -3.83 11.04
CA PRO A 131 6.97 -3.87 12.31
C PRO A 131 8.06 -2.80 12.40
N ARG A 132 8.57 -2.31 11.26
CA ARG A 132 9.66 -1.32 11.20
C ARG A 132 9.19 0.07 11.61
N PHE A 133 7.98 0.45 11.20
CA PHE A 133 7.44 1.79 11.46
C PHE A 133 6.35 1.80 12.53
N GLN A 134 6.13 0.71 13.26
CA GLN A 134 5.16 0.63 14.35
C GLN A 134 5.29 1.81 15.33
N ASP A 135 6.51 2.20 15.68
CA ASP A 135 6.79 3.31 16.59
C ASP A 135 6.36 4.68 16.05
N SER A 136 6.18 4.84 14.73
CA SER A 136 5.68 6.09 14.14
C SER A 136 4.18 6.29 14.40
N LEU A 137 3.44 5.22 14.73
CA LEU A 137 2.01 5.32 15.06
C LEU A 137 1.76 6.12 16.35
N LYS A 138 2.75 6.22 17.25
CA LYS A 138 2.63 6.98 18.52
C LYS A 138 2.40 8.48 18.32
N TYR A 139 2.69 9.00 17.13
CA TYR A 139 2.47 10.41 16.78
C TYR A 139 1.05 10.66 16.26
N LEU A 140 0.25 9.62 16.05
CA LEU A 140 -1.12 9.69 15.58
C LEU A 140 -2.09 9.52 16.76
N SER A 141 -3.31 10.02 16.60
CA SER A 141 -4.42 9.72 17.51
C SER A 141 -4.72 8.22 17.50
N ASP A 142 -5.33 7.71 18.57
CA ASP A 142 -5.74 6.30 18.62
C ASP A 142 -6.64 5.92 17.43
N PRO A 143 -7.65 6.72 17.02
CA PRO A 143 -8.47 6.43 15.85
C PRO A 143 -7.67 6.33 14.54
N GLU A 144 -6.71 7.22 14.29
CA GLU A 144 -5.91 7.20 13.06
C GLU A 144 -4.88 6.05 13.07
N ALA A 145 -4.23 5.80 14.20
CA ALA A 145 -3.30 4.68 14.35
C ALA A 145 -3.99 3.34 14.11
N ASN A 146 -5.18 3.16 14.71
CA ASN A 146 -6.02 1.98 14.48
C ASN A 146 -6.43 1.87 13.00
N PHE A 147 -6.79 2.98 12.34
CA PHE A 147 -7.12 2.95 10.92
C PHE A 147 -5.94 2.51 10.05
N GLY A 148 -4.72 2.95 10.36
CA GLY A 148 -3.50 2.49 9.68
C GLY A 148 -3.31 0.98 9.75
N GLU A 149 -3.48 0.39 10.95
CA GLU A 149 -3.40 -1.07 11.15
C GLU A 149 -4.55 -1.81 10.47
N ASP A 150 -5.79 -1.34 10.64
CA ASP A 150 -6.99 -1.93 10.05
C ASP A 150 -6.88 -1.94 8.51
N TRP A 151 -6.36 -0.85 7.93
CA TRP A 151 -6.11 -0.72 6.49
C TRP A 151 -5.04 -1.69 6.01
N ALA A 152 -3.90 -1.76 6.69
CA ALA A 152 -2.80 -2.65 6.31
C ALA A 152 -3.21 -4.13 6.31
N ASP A 153 -4.01 -4.55 7.29
CA ASP A 153 -4.57 -5.91 7.35
C ASP A 153 -5.62 -6.14 6.23
N ALA A 154 -6.49 -5.17 5.98
CA ALA A 154 -7.48 -5.28 4.91
C ALA A 154 -6.87 -5.39 3.51
N VAL A 155 -5.73 -4.72 3.26
CA VAL A 155 -5.02 -4.82 1.98
C VAL A 155 -4.64 -6.28 1.65
N ASP A 156 -4.31 -7.09 2.65
CA ASP A 156 -3.99 -8.51 2.48
C ASP A 156 -5.19 -9.33 1.95
N PHE A 157 -6.40 -8.95 2.37
CA PHE A 157 -7.65 -9.53 1.86
C PHE A 157 -7.98 -9.05 0.44
N ILE A 158 -7.79 -7.76 0.17
CA ILE A 158 -7.99 -7.17 -1.17
C ILE A 158 -7.03 -7.83 -2.17
N ALA A 159 -5.75 -7.94 -1.79
CA ALA A 159 -4.68 -8.52 -2.57
C ALA A 159 -4.96 -9.96 -3.01
N ALA A 160 -5.49 -10.79 -2.09
CA ALA A 160 -5.83 -12.17 -2.40
C ALA A 160 -6.84 -12.28 -3.56
N THR A 161 -7.68 -11.27 -3.79
CA THR A 161 -8.66 -11.26 -4.87
C THR A 161 -8.11 -10.86 -6.24
N HIS A 162 -6.83 -10.49 -6.32
CA HIS A 162 -6.24 -9.84 -7.50
C HIS A 162 -7.10 -8.64 -7.93
N PHE A 163 -7.40 -7.75 -6.97
CA PHE A 163 -8.26 -6.60 -7.22
C PHE A 163 -7.66 -5.67 -8.28
N CYS A 164 -8.47 -5.10 -9.17
CA CYS A 164 -7.95 -4.21 -10.21
C CYS A 164 -7.51 -2.88 -9.59
N THR A 165 -6.33 -2.39 -9.97
CA THR A 165 -5.75 -1.13 -9.50
C THR A 165 -5.57 -0.13 -10.64
N ASP A 166 -6.46 -0.19 -11.64
CA ASP A 166 -6.54 0.85 -12.67
C ASP A 166 -7.06 2.17 -12.09
N LEU A 167 -6.83 3.26 -12.83
CA LEU A 167 -7.14 4.60 -12.36
C LEU A 167 -8.64 4.77 -11.99
N PRO A 168 -9.63 4.37 -12.81
CA PRO A 168 -11.03 4.48 -12.43
C PRO A 168 -11.39 3.69 -11.17
N THR A 169 -10.91 2.44 -11.08
CA THR A 169 -11.22 1.54 -9.95
C THR A 169 -10.62 2.08 -8.66
N THR A 170 -9.33 2.45 -8.68
CA THR A 170 -8.65 3.01 -7.51
C THR A 170 -9.25 4.35 -7.09
N ASN A 171 -9.57 5.24 -8.03
CA ASN A 171 -10.19 6.53 -7.70
C ASN A 171 -11.55 6.34 -7.01
N ASN A 172 -12.38 5.42 -7.52
CA ASN A 172 -13.67 5.11 -6.90
C ASN A 172 -13.50 4.53 -5.50
N PHE A 173 -12.57 3.59 -5.31
CA PHE A 173 -12.34 2.97 -4.00
C PHE A 173 -11.80 3.96 -2.97
N GLN A 174 -10.91 4.87 -3.38
CA GLN A 174 -10.33 5.90 -2.52
C GLN A 174 -11.35 6.96 -2.07
N ALA A 175 -12.43 7.18 -2.83
CA ALA A 175 -13.46 8.16 -2.46
C ALA A 175 -14.17 7.81 -1.14
N PHE A 176 -14.16 6.54 -0.74
CA PHE A 176 -14.79 6.06 0.49
C PHE A 176 -13.83 5.93 1.68
N LEU A 177 -12.55 6.26 1.50
CA LEU A 177 -11.59 6.35 2.60
C LEU A 177 -11.77 7.66 3.37
N PRO A 178 -11.27 7.74 4.62
CA PRO A 178 -11.33 8.96 5.41
C PRO A 178 -10.69 10.14 4.68
N PRO A 179 -11.44 11.24 4.42
CA PRO A 179 -10.96 12.37 3.64
C PRO A 179 -9.96 13.25 4.40
N ARG A 180 -9.80 13.02 5.70
CA ARG A 180 -8.84 13.67 6.61
C ARG A 180 -8.24 12.63 7.57
N ILE A 181 -7.20 13.04 8.30
CA ILE A 181 -6.69 12.31 9.46
C ILE A 181 -7.82 12.21 10.51
N LEU A 182 -7.97 11.03 11.12
CA LEU A 182 -8.92 10.83 12.21
C LEU A 182 -8.43 11.50 13.50
N ALA A 183 -9.33 12.17 14.20
CA ALA A 183 -9.08 12.86 15.47
C ALA A 183 -9.54 12.00 16.65
N GLU A 184 -9.18 12.38 17.89
CA GLU A 184 -9.53 11.64 19.10
C GLU A 184 -11.04 11.54 19.33
N GLU A 185 -11.79 12.55 18.91
CA GLU A 185 -13.25 12.60 19.00
C GLU A 185 -13.99 11.78 17.93
N ASP A 186 -13.28 11.22 16.94
CA ASP A 186 -13.90 10.42 15.88
C ASP A 186 -14.26 9.03 16.38
N VAL A 187 -15.56 8.81 16.59
CA VAL A 187 -16.09 7.56 17.15
C VAL A 187 -16.93 6.80 16.12
N LEU A 188 -16.51 5.57 15.80
CA LEU A 188 -17.31 4.65 14.99
C LEU A 188 -18.58 4.20 15.75
N PRO A 189 -19.71 3.96 15.05
CA PRO A 189 -19.85 3.86 13.60
C PRO A 189 -20.24 5.17 12.89
N SER A 190 -20.21 6.32 13.57
CA SER A 190 -20.76 7.56 13.02
C SER A 190 -19.88 8.76 13.33
N ILE A 191 -19.04 9.12 12.37
CA ILE A 191 -18.30 10.38 12.32
C ILE A 191 -19.16 11.38 11.55
N SER A 192 -19.44 12.53 12.17
CA SER A 192 -20.51 13.45 11.73
C SER A 192 -20.26 14.14 10.40
N ASP A 193 -19.00 14.41 10.06
CA ASP A 193 -18.59 15.04 8.80
C ASP A 193 -18.25 14.04 7.70
N PHE A 194 -18.46 12.74 7.94
CA PHE A 194 -18.23 11.67 6.96
C PHE A 194 -19.55 11.23 6.33
N SER A 195 -19.48 10.81 5.07
CA SER A 195 -20.62 10.17 4.41
C SER A 195 -20.97 8.84 5.08
N LEU A 196 -22.18 8.34 4.84
CA LEU A 196 -22.60 7.02 5.30
C LEU A 196 -21.64 5.93 4.79
N GLN A 197 -21.17 6.06 3.55
CA GLN A 197 -20.28 5.11 2.90
C GLN A 197 -18.88 5.14 3.52
N GLN A 198 -18.34 6.32 3.82
CA GLN A 198 -17.06 6.45 4.52
C GLN A 198 -17.11 5.80 5.91
N ASN A 199 -18.16 6.07 6.67
CA ASN A 199 -18.41 5.44 7.97
C ASN A 199 -18.54 3.91 7.85
N LYS A 200 -19.30 3.41 6.88
CA LYS A 200 -19.47 1.97 6.62
C LYS A 200 -18.15 1.28 6.28
N VAL A 201 -17.31 1.90 5.46
CA VAL A 201 -15.98 1.38 5.11
C VAL A 201 -15.10 1.28 6.35
N LEU A 202 -15.00 2.34 7.16
CA LEU A 202 -14.22 2.30 8.41
C LEU A 202 -14.67 1.19 9.36
N VAL A 203 -15.98 1.05 9.59
CA VAL A 203 -16.53 -0.02 10.42
C VAL A 203 -16.18 -1.41 9.86
N SER A 204 -16.24 -1.56 8.52
CA SER A 204 -15.93 -2.83 7.86
C SER A 204 -14.46 -3.20 7.99
N LEU A 205 -13.55 -2.23 7.82
CA LEU A 205 -12.11 -2.42 8.03
C LEU A 205 -11.81 -2.84 9.47
N ARG A 206 -12.37 -2.12 10.45
CA ARG A 206 -12.21 -2.43 11.88
C ARG A 206 -12.73 -3.83 12.23
N ALA A 207 -13.90 -4.20 11.70
CA ALA A 207 -14.50 -5.50 11.93
C ALA A 207 -13.65 -6.63 11.34
N LEU A 208 -13.17 -6.45 10.10
CA LEU A 208 -12.28 -7.40 9.43
C LEU A 208 -10.98 -7.60 10.22
N HIS A 209 -10.34 -6.50 10.62
CA HIS A 209 -9.10 -6.54 11.39
C HIS A 209 -9.29 -7.25 12.73
N LYS A 210 -10.31 -6.88 13.50
CA LYS A 210 -10.63 -7.55 14.77
C LYS A 210 -10.90 -9.04 14.57
N ALA A 211 -11.68 -9.42 13.57
CA ALA A 211 -11.97 -10.83 13.29
C ALA A 211 -10.71 -11.61 12.89
N ASN A 212 -9.84 -11.02 12.06
CA ASN A 212 -8.59 -11.66 11.65
C ASN A 212 -7.63 -11.82 12.85
N LYS A 213 -7.51 -10.78 13.69
CA LYS A 213 -6.73 -10.82 14.93
C LYS A 213 -7.25 -11.86 15.92
N LEU A 214 -8.56 -11.91 16.15
CA LEU A 214 -9.21 -12.90 17.02
C LEU A 214 -8.97 -14.35 16.56
N THR A 215 -8.84 -14.56 15.25
CA THR A 215 -8.57 -15.88 14.67
C THR A 215 -7.07 -16.18 14.51
N GLY A 216 -6.18 -15.32 15.00
CA GLY A 216 -4.73 -15.47 14.84
C GLY A 216 -4.28 -15.55 13.37
N GLY A 217 -4.99 -14.83 12.49
CA GLY A 217 -4.73 -14.84 11.04
C GLY A 217 -5.30 -16.05 10.29
N LEU A 218 -6.04 -16.95 10.96
CA LEU A 218 -6.68 -18.09 10.29
C LEU A 218 -7.72 -17.63 9.27
N LEU A 219 -8.46 -16.55 9.55
CA LEU A 219 -9.42 -15.97 8.62
C LEU A 219 -8.75 -15.62 7.29
N LEU A 220 -7.64 -14.88 7.32
CA LEU A 220 -6.89 -14.53 6.11
C LEU A 220 -6.33 -15.77 5.39
N LYS A 221 -5.86 -16.78 6.12
CA LYS A 221 -5.38 -18.04 5.51
C LYS A 221 -6.47 -18.76 4.74
N LEU A 222 -7.67 -18.87 5.32
CA LEU A 222 -8.83 -19.48 4.66
C LEU A 222 -9.30 -18.63 3.47
N TRP A 223 -9.29 -17.31 3.59
CA TRP A 223 -9.58 -16.39 2.50
C TRP A 223 -8.62 -16.58 1.32
N LYS A 224 -7.30 -16.55 1.57
CA LYS A 224 -6.26 -16.80 0.54
C LYS A 224 -6.45 -18.16 -0.13
N LYS A 225 -6.82 -19.20 0.63
CA LYS A 225 -7.16 -20.52 0.08
C LYS A 225 -8.38 -20.47 -0.83
N ALA A 226 -9.45 -19.78 -0.43
CA ALA A 226 -10.65 -19.61 -1.26
C ALA A 226 -10.33 -18.84 -2.57
N MET A 227 -9.48 -17.82 -2.48
CA MET A 227 -9.04 -16.99 -3.62
C MET A 227 -7.97 -17.65 -4.52
N SER A 228 -7.55 -18.88 -4.23
CA SER A 228 -6.60 -19.61 -5.09
C SER A 228 -7.17 -19.93 -6.48
N THR A 229 -8.49 -19.88 -6.65
CA THR A 229 -9.18 -20.10 -7.92
C THR A 229 -9.70 -18.80 -8.52
N GLU A 230 -9.78 -18.71 -9.85
CA GLU A 230 -10.33 -17.55 -10.56
C GLU A 230 -11.80 -17.26 -10.14
N ALA A 231 -12.61 -18.32 -9.99
CA ALA A 231 -13.98 -18.20 -9.51
C ALA A 231 -14.05 -17.63 -8.08
N GLY A 232 -13.16 -18.10 -7.20
CA GLY A 232 -12.99 -17.56 -5.86
C GLY A 232 -12.67 -16.07 -5.88
N ARG A 233 -11.64 -15.67 -6.64
CA ARG A 233 -11.25 -14.26 -6.80
C ARG A 233 -12.37 -13.39 -7.33
N LYS A 234 -13.12 -13.85 -8.34
CA LYS A 234 -14.27 -13.12 -8.88
C LYS A 234 -15.36 -12.88 -7.83
N MET A 235 -15.68 -13.88 -7.01
CA MET A 235 -16.62 -13.71 -5.90
C MET A 235 -16.07 -12.79 -4.82
N GLY A 236 -14.78 -12.90 -4.49
CA GLY A 236 -14.10 -12.04 -3.53
C GLY A 236 -14.12 -10.56 -3.93
N ARG A 237 -13.81 -10.25 -5.20
CA ARG A 237 -13.89 -8.88 -5.74
C ARG A 237 -15.31 -8.30 -5.60
N LYS A 238 -16.34 -9.09 -5.94
CA LYS A 238 -17.73 -8.66 -5.79
C LYS A 238 -18.09 -8.35 -4.33
N LEU A 239 -17.60 -9.13 -3.37
CA LEU A 239 -17.82 -8.85 -1.95
C LEU A 239 -17.16 -7.52 -1.53
N ILE A 240 -15.94 -7.26 -1.99
CA ILE A 240 -15.23 -5.99 -1.72
C ILE A 240 -15.97 -4.80 -2.35
N GLU A 241 -16.40 -4.93 -3.60
CA GLU A 241 -17.15 -3.90 -4.32
C GLU A 241 -18.45 -3.54 -3.59
N ILE A 242 -19.20 -4.53 -3.07
CA ILE A 242 -20.43 -4.29 -2.29
C ILE A 242 -20.15 -3.49 -1.01
N LEU A 243 -18.98 -3.64 -0.40
CA LEU A 243 -18.59 -2.84 0.76
C LEU A 243 -18.29 -1.39 0.36
N ALA A 244 -17.69 -1.20 -0.81
CA ALA A 244 -17.37 0.10 -1.39
C ALA A 244 -18.48 0.68 -2.30
N SER A 245 -19.68 0.10 -2.32
CA SER A 245 -20.81 0.59 -3.11
C SER A 245 -22.09 0.50 -2.29
N SER A 246 -22.74 1.63 -1.99
CA SER A 246 -24.15 1.73 -1.60
C SER A 246 -24.58 3.17 -1.81
#